data_AF-A0A2R6JS67-F1
#
_entry.id   AF-A0A2R6JS67-F1
#
_cell.length_a   1.000
_cell.length_b   1.000
_cell.length_c   1.000
_cell.angle_alpha   90.00
_cell.angle_beta   90.00
_cell.angle_gamma   90.00
#
_symmetry.space_group_name_H-M   'P 1'
#
loop_
_entity.id
_entity.type
_entity.pdbx_description
1 polymer ?
#
loop_
_entity_poly.entity_id
_entity_poly.type
_entity_poly.pdbx_seq_one_letter_code
_entity_poly.pdbx_strand_id
1 'polypeptide(L)'
;MSDETETEERETEAEVGSPATEEGDLDEEIVVDLDSAGDYEDRIAQLEETVREQTEEIEELQDLLLDLSVRAADGRGMGVCPECHGPVVKVDPWFRSARIECKRCGEVFHEY
;
A
#
# COMPACT_ATOMS: atom_id res chain seq x y z
N MET A 1 -59.16 18.35 -4.55
CA MET A 1 -60.02 17.38 -3.85
C MET A 1 -59.07 16.49 -3.09
N SER A 2 -58.49 17.01 -2.01
CA SER A 2 -59.06 17.00 -0.64
C SER A 2 -58.94 15.58 -0.08
N ASP A 3 -58.12 15.35 0.94
CA ASP A 3 -58.47 15.76 2.29
C ASP A 3 -57.27 16.25 3.12
N GLU A 4 -57.40 17.47 3.62
CA GLU A 4 -56.76 18.01 4.80
C GLU A 4 -57.53 17.52 6.04
N THR A 5 -56.82 17.15 7.11
CA THR A 5 -57.28 17.16 8.53
C THR A 5 -56.01 16.86 9.34
N GLU A 6 -55.26 17.83 9.87
CA GLU A 6 -55.61 18.77 10.95
C GLU A 6 -56.13 18.04 12.20
N THR A 7 -55.24 17.78 13.17
CA THR A 7 -55.60 17.62 14.58
C THR A 7 -54.42 17.99 15.48
N GLU A 8 -54.48 19.24 15.94
CA GLU A 8 -54.19 19.78 17.26
C GLU A 8 -53.16 19.11 18.21
N GLU A 9 -52.19 19.94 18.57
CA GLU A 9 -51.80 20.29 19.94
C GLU A 9 -51.42 19.16 20.92
N ARG A 10 -50.10 19.05 21.13
CA ARG A 10 -49.60 18.83 22.49
C ARG A 10 -48.30 19.60 22.69
N GLU A 11 -48.44 20.85 23.14
CA GLU A 11 -47.42 21.52 23.91
C GLU A 11 -47.05 20.61 25.08
N THR A 12 -45.85 20.04 25.05
CA THR A 12 -45.22 19.54 26.26
C THR A 12 -44.16 20.56 26.59
N GLU A 13 -44.49 21.35 27.60
CA GLU A 13 -43.61 22.29 28.28
C GLU A 13 -42.27 21.59 28.49
N ALA A 14 -41.27 22.00 27.70
CA ALA A 14 -39.89 21.71 28.01
C ALA A 14 -39.59 22.50 29.28
N GLU A 15 -39.79 21.84 30.42
CA GLU A 15 -39.26 22.27 31.70
C GLU A 15 -37.79 22.63 31.46
N VAL A 16 -37.49 23.92 31.52
CA VAL A 16 -36.13 24.44 31.56
C VAL A 16 -35.57 24.01 32.91
N GLY A 17 -35.24 22.73 33.01
CA GLY A 17 -34.37 22.18 34.02
C GLY A 17 -33.02 22.82 33.78
N SER A 18 -32.77 23.90 34.52
CA SER A 18 -31.46 24.49 34.69
C SER A 18 -30.42 23.36 34.77
N PRO A 19 -29.41 23.28 33.88
CA PRO A 19 -28.24 22.49 34.21
C PRO A 19 -27.63 23.23 35.40
N ALA A 20 -27.99 22.79 36.60
CA ALA A 20 -27.24 23.10 37.80
C ALA A 20 -25.80 22.86 37.43
N THR A 21 -25.02 23.93 37.51
CA THR A 21 -23.60 23.95 37.27
C THR A 21 -22.98 22.94 38.23
N GLU A 22 -22.84 21.70 37.80
CA GLU A 22 -21.84 20.80 38.36
C GLU A 22 -20.51 21.36 37.86
N GLU A 23 -19.97 22.31 38.63
CA GLU A 23 -18.53 22.58 38.71
C GLU A 23 -17.86 21.31 39.26
N GLY A 24 -17.86 20.24 38.46
CA GLY A 24 -17.10 19.03 38.70
C GLY A 24 -15.76 19.19 38.00
N ASP A 25 -14.74 19.47 38.80
CA ASP A 25 -13.31 19.24 38.53
C ASP A 25 -12.89 19.27 37.05
N LEU A 26 -12.58 20.46 36.54
CA LEU A 26 -11.72 20.60 35.36
C LEU A 26 -10.22 20.67 35.74
N ASP A 27 -9.88 20.32 36.98
CA ASP A 27 -8.51 20.19 37.45
C ASP A 27 -8.01 18.73 37.34
N GLU A 28 -8.45 17.99 36.32
CA GLU A 28 -7.70 16.82 35.87
C GLU A 28 -6.49 17.35 35.11
N GLU A 29 -5.43 17.64 35.87
CA GLU A 29 -4.09 17.96 35.38
C GLU A 29 -3.76 17.02 34.22
N ILE A 30 -3.83 17.54 32.99
CA ILE A 30 -3.38 16.83 31.81
C ILE A 30 -1.86 16.70 31.96
N VAL A 31 -1.43 15.66 32.66
CA VAL A 31 -0.03 15.27 32.75
C VAL A 31 0.34 14.74 31.37
N VAL A 32 0.78 15.65 30.50
CA VAL A 32 1.41 15.28 29.23
C VAL A 32 2.68 14.53 29.61
N ASP A 33 2.65 13.22 29.45
CA ASP A 33 3.79 12.36 29.72
C ASP A 33 4.87 12.66 28.67
N LEU A 34 5.76 13.60 29.01
CA LEU A 34 6.82 14.09 28.11
C LEU A 34 7.78 12.96 27.71
N ASP A 35 7.91 11.94 28.56
CA ASP A 35 8.66 10.72 28.25
C ASP A 35 7.97 9.94 27.12
N SER A 36 6.64 9.84 27.15
CA SER A 36 5.86 9.29 26.04
C SER A 36 6.01 10.13 24.77
N ALA A 37 6.05 11.47 24.87
CA ALA A 37 6.23 12.35 23.71
C ALA A 37 7.57 12.13 23.00
N GLY A 38 8.66 11.99 23.76
CA GLY A 38 9.98 11.64 23.21
C GLY A 38 9.99 10.28 22.50
N ASP A 39 9.35 9.27 23.09
CA ASP A 39 9.21 7.96 22.47
C ASP A 39 8.44 8.00 21.14
N TYR A 40 7.45 8.89 21.01
CA TYR A 40 6.72 9.09 19.75
C TYR A 40 7.59 9.76 18.68
N GLU A 41 8.37 10.77 19.05
CA GLU A 41 9.30 11.44 18.12
C GLU A 41 10.35 10.48 17.58
N ASP A 42 10.93 9.64 18.45
CA ASP A 42 11.91 8.62 18.05
C ASP A 42 11.31 7.56 17.11
N ARG A 43 10.06 7.13 17.37
CA ARG A 43 9.35 6.20 16.48
C ARG A 43 9.02 6.83 15.13
N ILE A 44 8.62 8.10 15.11
CA ILE A 44 8.34 8.82 13.87
C ILE A 44 9.62 8.92 13.05
N ALA A 45 10.74 9.30 13.65
CA ALA A 45 12.03 9.37 12.96
C ALA A 45 12.45 8.03 12.35
N GLN A 46 12.30 6.92 13.09
CA GLN A 46 12.59 5.58 12.57
C GLN A 46 11.67 5.17 11.42
N LEU A 47 10.38 5.52 11.49
CA LEU A 47 9.42 5.25 10.43
C LEU A 47 9.74 6.07 9.17
N GLU A 48 10.07 7.35 9.32
CA GLU A 48 10.47 8.21 8.21
C GLU A 48 11.74 7.70 7.52
N GLU A 49 12.73 7.25 8.31
CA GLU A 49 13.93 6.61 7.80
C GLU A 49 13.63 5.33 7.02
N THR A 50 12.83 4.44 7.58
CA THR A 50 12.44 3.19 6.92
C THR A 50 11.68 3.47 5.62
N VAL A 51 10.77 4.44 5.62
CA VAL A 51 10.00 4.81 4.41
C VAL A 51 10.92 5.38 3.33
N ARG A 52 11.91 6.19 3.70
CA ARG A 52 12.90 6.72 2.77
C ARG A 52 13.73 5.59 2.14
N GLU A 53 14.27 4.69 2.94
CA GLU A 53 15.04 3.54 2.46
C GLU A 53 14.21 2.64 1.53
N GLN A 54 12.96 2.35 1.91
CA GLN A 54 12.05 1.59 1.07
C GLN A 54 11.72 2.30 -0.24
N THR A 55 11.60 3.63 -0.23
CA THR A 55 11.33 4.40 -1.45
C THR A 55 12.51 4.30 -2.41
N GLU A 56 13.74 4.44 -1.91
CA GLU A 56 14.96 4.28 -2.72
C GLU A 56 15.05 2.86 -3.31
N GLU A 57 14.79 1.81 -2.53
CA GLU A 57 14.78 0.42 -3.02
C GLU A 57 13.69 0.20 -4.09
N ILE A 58 12.49 0.77 -3.90
CA ILE A 58 11.40 0.67 -4.87
C ILE A 58 11.78 1.34 -6.20
N GLU A 59 12.42 2.52 -6.15
CA GLU A 59 12.87 3.22 -7.35
C GLU A 59 13.90 2.40 -8.13
N GLU A 60 14.89 1.83 -7.45
CA GLU A 60 15.89 0.94 -8.07
C GLU A 60 15.25 -0.30 -8.71
N LEU A 61 14.32 -0.94 -7.99
CA LEU A 61 13.59 -2.11 -8.49
C LEU A 61 12.70 -1.75 -9.69
N GLN A 62 12.09 -0.57 -9.69
CA GLN A 62 11.24 -0.11 -10.78
C GLN A 62 12.06 0.15 -12.04
N ASP A 63 13.23 0.77 -11.92
CA ASP A 63 14.17 0.97 -13.03
C ASP A 63 14.65 -0.37 -13.61
N LEU A 64 14.99 -1.33 -12.75
CA LEU A 64 15.34 -2.69 -13.17
C LEU A 64 14.20 -3.37 -13.93
N LEU A 65 12.96 -3.24 -13.42
CA LEU A 65 11.77 -3.79 -14.06
C LEU A 65 11.48 -3.13 -15.41
N LEU A 66 11.68 -1.82 -15.54
CA LEU A 66 11.51 -1.10 -16.79
C LEU A 66 12.53 -1.58 -17.83
N ASP A 67 13.80 -1.72 -17.47
CA ASP A 67 14.84 -2.30 -18.34
C ASP A 67 14.52 -3.75 -18.75
N LEU A 68 13.99 -4.55 -17.82
CA LEU A 68 13.51 -5.90 -18.08
C LEU A 68 12.31 -5.91 -19.05
N SER A 69 11.36 -4.99 -18.88
CA SER A 69 10.15 -4.88 -19.69
C SER A 69 10.45 -4.46 -21.13
N VAL A 70 11.40 -3.54 -21.34
CA VAL A 70 11.85 -3.12 -22.67
C VAL A 70 12.49 -4.30 -23.41
N ARG A 71 13.33 -5.10 -22.73
CA ARG A 71 13.94 -6.31 -23.32
C ARG A 71 12.93 -7.42 -23.62
N ALA A 72 11.91 -7.57 -22.80
CA ALA A 72 10.82 -8.51 -23.05
C ALA A 72 9.94 -8.03 -24.23
N ALA A 73 9.64 -6.72 -24.30
CA ALA A 73 8.81 -6.11 -25.33
C ALA A 73 9.44 -6.13 -26.73
N ASP A 74 10.77 -6.13 -26.84
CA ASP A 74 11.51 -6.28 -28.11
C ASP A 74 11.35 -7.67 -28.78
N GLY A 75 10.48 -8.54 -28.24
CA GLY A 75 10.05 -9.79 -28.88
C GLY A 75 11.13 -10.87 -28.96
N ARG A 76 12.28 -10.64 -28.33
CA ARG A 76 13.44 -11.55 -28.33
C ARG A 76 13.62 -12.32 -27.03
N GLY A 77 12.76 -12.14 -26.03
CA GLY A 77 12.80 -12.89 -24.77
C GLY A 77 11.41 -13.09 -24.16
N MET A 78 11.06 -14.33 -23.83
CA MET A 78 9.84 -14.67 -23.07
C MET A 78 9.98 -14.40 -21.57
N GLY A 79 11.19 -14.12 -21.08
CA GLY A 79 11.45 -13.86 -19.67
C GLY A 79 12.94 -13.64 -19.38
N VAL A 80 13.29 -13.68 -18.10
CA VAL A 80 14.65 -13.46 -17.60
C VAL A 80 15.07 -14.60 -16.69
N CYS A 81 16.33 -15.03 -16.86
CA CYS A 81 16.90 -16.13 -16.10
C CYS A 81 17.20 -15.65 -14.66
N PRO A 82 16.75 -16.37 -13.62
CA PRO A 82 16.99 -15.98 -12.23
C PRO A 82 18.47 -16.08 -11.83
N GLU A 83 19.24 -16.95 -12.49
CA GLU A 83 20.65 -17.19 -12.12
C GLU A 83 21.60 -16.12 -12.67
N CYS A 84 21.39 -15.68 -13.90
CA CYS A 84 22.35 -14.80 -14.61
C CYS A 84 21.73 -13.53 -15.18
N HIS A 85 20.44 -13.29 -14.92
CA HIS A 85 19.66 -12.16 -15.44
C HIS A 85 19.77 -12.03 -16.98
N GLY A 86 19.97 -13.14 -17.67
CA GLY A 86 20.06 -13.21 -19.13
C GLY A 86 18.70 -13.45 -19.79
N PRO A 87 18.54 -13.09 -21.07
CA PRO A 87 17.28 -13.26 -21.79
C PRO A 87 16.94 -14.74 -21.96
N VAL A 88 15.69 -15.08 -21.67
CA VAL A 88 15.12 -16.42 -21.84
C VAL A 88 14.27 -16.44 -23.08
N VAL A 89 14.53 -17.36 -24.01
CA VAL A 89 13.91 -17.37 -25.33
C VAL A 89 13.42 -18.77 -25.68
N LYS A 90 12.40 -18.86 -26.55
CA LYS A 90 12.02 -20.13 -27.17
C LYS A 90 12.99 -20.41 -28.32
N VAL A 91 13.53 -21.60 -28.34
CA VAL A 91 14.33 -22.13 -29.45
C VAL A 91 13.55 -23.27 -30.07
N ASP A 92 13.29 -23.16 -31.36
CA ASP A 92 12.60 -24.17 -32.16
C ASP A 92 13.59 -24.74 -33.20
N PRO A 93 14.41 -25.74 -32.87
CA PRO A 93 15.32 -26.35 -33.82
C PRO A 93 14.54 -27.20 -34.84
N TRP A 94 14.90 -27.13 -36.12
CA TRP A 94 14.15 -27.77 -37.21
C TRP A 94 13.98 -29.31 -37.09
N PHE A 95 14.76 -29.95 -36.21
CA PHE A 95 14.78 -31.40 -35.99
C PHE A 95 14.74 -31.81 -34.51
N ARG A 96 14.46 -30.89 -33.58
CA ARG A 96 14.36 -31.20 -32.14
C ARG A 96 13.12 -30.57 -31.53
N SER A 97 12.74 -31.09 -30.36
CA SER A 97 11.80 -30.48 -29.43
C SER A 97 12.12 -28.99 -29.24
N ALA A 98 11.07 -28.17 -29.22
CA ALA A 98 11.23 -26.78 -28.86
C ALA A 98 11.66 -26.70 -27.39
N ARG A 99 12.47 -25.71 -27.03
CA ARG A 99 12.87 -25.51 -25.63
C ARG A 99 12.93 -24.05 -25.26
N ILE A 100 12.70 -23.78 -23.99
CA ILE A 100 12.85 -22.46 -23.38
C ILE A 100 14.22 -22.44 -22.70
N GLU A 101 15.14 -21.61 -23.19
CA GLU A 101 16.52 -21.55 -22.66
C GLU A 101 16.98 -20.11 -22.41
N CYS A 102 17.85 -19.94 -21.41
CA CYS A 102 18.61 -18.71 -21.23
C CYS A 102 19.75 -18.62 -22.26
N LYS A 103 19.84 -17.52 -23.01
CA LYS A 103 20.92 -17.30 -23.97
C LYS A 103 22.27 -16.91 -23.36
N ARG A 104 22.32 -16.59 -22.06
CA ARG A 104 23.55 -16.21 -21.36
C ARG A 104 24.21 -17.40 -20.65
N CYS A 105 23.50 -18.09 -19.78
CA CYS A 105 24.06 -19.26 -19.04
C CYS A 105 23.72 -20.62 -19.67
N GLY A 106 22.76 -20.69 -20.60
CA GLY A 106 22.34 -21.95 -21.24
C GLY A 106 21.33 -22.78 -20.44
N GLU A 107 20.87 -22.30 -19.28
CA GLU A 107 19.86 -22.97 -18.45
C GLU A 107 18.57 -23.22 -19.26
N VAL A 108 18.02 -24.43 -19.15
CA VAL A 108 16.78 -24.83 -19.86
C VAL A 108 15.64 -24.90 -18.85
N PHE A 109 14.58 -24.12 -19.08
CA PHE A 109 13.43 -24.02 -18.18
C PHE A 109 12.30 -24.98 -18.56
N HIS A 110 12.17 -25.29 -19.86
CA HIS A 110 11.14 -26.20 -20.36
C HIS A 110 11.56 -26.80 -21.71
N GLU A 111 11.26 -28.08 -21.92
CA GLU A 111 11.36 -28.77 -23.22
C GLU A 111 9.96 -29.28 -23.63
N TYR A 112 9.58 -29.09 -24.90
CA TYR A 112 8.26 -29.42 -25.46
C TYR A 112 8.23 -30.73 -26.23
#